data_AF-A0A1B8FVT4-F1
#
_entry.id   AF-A0A1B8FVT4-F1
#
_cell.length_a   1.000
_cell.length_b   1.000
_cell.length_c   1.000
_cell.angle_alpha   90.00
_cell.angle_beta   90.00
_cell.angle_gamma   90.00
#
_symmetry.space_group_name_H-M   'P 1'
#
loop_
_entity.id
_entity.type
_entity.pdbx_description
1 polymer ?
#
loop_
_entity_poly.entity_id
_entity_poly.type
_entity_poly.pdbx_seq_one_letter_code
_entity_poly.pdbx_strand_id
1 'polypeptide(L)'
;MAFSTYIWYTARTFGVQPECNVDIIYVVFGISIPATSAALRWIMIGTLLLTAFWSLAGAVLMVCFYAFFSWQARRHPNGWETFRYSEQKPPTSDRESKVEQWMGMIIAVGFNIYAMVSLEQTISRNTIGLGEQEWTFGQILSIFMLVGVANESVNFVLAYLDRNERERTHAE
;
A
#
# COMPACT_ATOMS: atom_id res chain seq x y z
N MET A 1 -6.51 -10.11 8.99
CA MET A 1 -7.12 -9.06 9.85
C MET A 1 -7.50 -9.57 11.23
N ALA A 2 -8.31 -10.63 11.37
CA ALA A 2 -8.81 -11.09 12.68
C ALA A 2 -7.72 -11.37 13.74
N PHE A 3 -6.63 -12.06 13.37
CA PHE A 3 -5.51 -12.32 14.27
C PHE A 3 -4.80 -11.03 14.74
N SER A 4 -4.54 -10.10 13.82
CA SER A 4 -3.93 -8.80 14.14
C SER A 4 -4.83 -7.97 15.05
N THR A 5 -6.14 -7.94 14.79
CA THR A 5 -7.12 -7.26 15.64
C THR A 5 -7.16 -7.91 17.04
N TYR A 6 -7.11 -9.24 17.12
CA TYR A 6 -7.05 -9.96 18.39
C TYR A 6 -5.80 -9.59 19.21
N ILE A 7 -4.62 -9.53 18.57
CA ILE A 7 -3.38 -9.11 19.24
C ILE A 7 -3.54 -7.68 19.78
N TRP A 8 -3.92 -6.72 18.94
CA TRP A 8 -4.09 -5.33 19.39
C TRP A 8 -5.19 -5.19 20.45
N TYR A 9 -6.21 -6.04 20.42
CA TYR A 9 -7.27 -6.05 21.42
C TYR A 9 -6.87 -6.72 22.74
N THR A 10 -5.87 -7.60 22.78
CA THR A 10 -5.50 -8.36 23.99
C THR A 10 -4.16 -7.96 24.58
N ALA A 11 -3.14 -7.73 23.75
CA ALA A 11 -1.80 -7.36 24.17
C ALA A 11 -1.80 -5.98 24.85
N ARG A 12 -1.68 -5.95 26.19
CA ARG A 12 -1.45 -4.71 26.96
C ARG A 12 0.03 -4.38 27.07
N THR A 13 0.87 -5.39 26.95
CA THR A 13 2.33 -5.34 27.00
C THR A 13 2.89 -6.24 25.90
N PHE A 14 4.15 -6.03 25.55
CA PHE A 14 4.87 -6.75 24.51
C PHE A 14 6.09 -7.48 25.10
N GLY A 15 6.53 -8.55 24.46
CA GLY A 15 7.75 -9.27 24.83
C GLY A 15 7.70 -10.00 26.17
N VAL A 16 8.87 -10.52 26.57
CA VAL A 16 9.06 -11.35 27.77
C VAL A 16 9.26 -10.51 29.04
N GLN A 17 9.67 -9.25 28.88
CA GLN A 17 9.92 -8.29 29.97
C GLN A 17 8.90 -7.14 29.88
N PRO A 18 7.69 -7.32 30.42
CA PRO A 18 6.61 -6.35 30.27
C PRO A 18 6.94 -4.97 30.87
N GLU A 19 7.78 -4.94 31.90
CA GLU A 19 8.28 -3.76 32.60
C GLU A 19 9.08 -2.80 31.70
N CYS A 20 9.78 -3.30 30.67
CA CYS A 20 10.55 -2.45 29.76
C CYS A 20 9.69 -1.79 28.66
N ASN A 21 8.41 -2.15 28.52
CA ASN A 21 7.57 -1.62 27.45
C ASN A 21 7.16 -0.15 27.65
N VAL A 22 7.25 0.38 28.87
CA VAL A 22 6.95 1.79 29.13
C VAL A 22 7.93 2.72 28.44
N ASP A 23 9.14 2.25 28.20
CA ASP A 23 10.21 3.01 27.54
C ASP A 23 10.15 2.91 26.01
N ILE A 24 9.26 2.06 25.47
CA ILE A 24 9.12 1.90 24.03
C ILE A 24 8.27 3.03 23.46
N ILE A 25 8.85 3.80 22.54
CA ILE A 25 8.25 4.96 21.91
C ILE A 25 8.10 4.74 20.41
N TYR A 26 6.89 4.89 19.88
CA TYR A 26 6.64 5.01 18.44
C TYR A 26 6.70 6.46 18.01
N VAL A 27 7.25 6.71 16.81
CA VAL A 27 7.28 8.07 16.25
C VAL A 27 6.38 8.17 15.03
N VAL A 28 5.27 8.89 15.19
CA VAL A 28 4.29 9.14 14.13
C VAL A 28 4.26 10.63 13.83
N PHE A 29 4.54 11.03 12.59
CA PHE A 29 4.69 12.45 12.20
C PHE A 29 5.62 13.25 13.13
N GLY A 30 6.71 12.64 13.61
CA GLY A 30 7.68 13.27 14.52
C GLY A 30 7.26 13.31 16.00
N ILE A 31 6.00 12.96 16.31
CA ILE A 31 5.46 12.93 17.67
C ILE A 31 5.79 11.58 18.32
N SER A 32 6.38 11.63 19.52
CA SER A 32 6.62 10.45 20.36
C SER A 32 5.32 9.98 21.02
N ILE A 33 4.91 8.74 20.74
CA ILE A 33 3.74 8.09 21.32
C ILE A 33 4.20 6.82 22.03
N PRO A 34 3.95 6.64 23.34
CA PRO A 34 4.28 5.41 24.04
C PRO A 34 3.57 4.19 23.43
N ALA A 35 4.27 3.08 23.32
CA ALA A 35 3.75 1.83 22.75
C ALA A 35 2.55 1.26 23.54
N THR A 36 2.49 1.56 24.84
CA THR A 36 1.42 1.16 25.75
C THR A 36 0.22 2.10 25.73
N SER A 37 0.25 3.16 24.90
CA SER A 37 -0.83 4.15 24.86
C SER A 37 -2.15 3.55 24.37
N ALA A 38 -3.23 3.84 25.12
CA ALA A 38 -4.57 3.40 24.76
C ALA A 38 -5.04 3.99 23.41
N ALA A 39 -4.63 5.22 23.12
CA ALA A 39 -4.98 5.90 21.86
C ALA A 39 -4.48 5.13 20.64
N LEU A 40 -3.19 4.76 20.61
CA LEU A 40 -2.59 4.03 19.50
C LEU A 40 -3.29 2.68 19.28
N ARG A 41 -3.60 1.98 20.36
CA ARG A 41 -4.33 0.70 20.32
C ARG A 41 -5.70 0.83 19.66
N TRP A 42 -6.51 1.81 20.07
CA TRP A 42 -7.84 2.03 19.51
C TRP A 42 -7.79 2.52 18.07
N ILE A 43 -6.79 3.34 17.72
CA ILE A 43 -6.53 3.75 16.33
C ILE A 43 -6.25 2.51 15.48
N MET A 44 -5.32 1.64 15.88
CA MET A 44 -4.98 0.42 15.14
C MET A 44 -6.17 -0.53 14.99
N ILE A 45 -6.95 -0.75 16.06
CA ILE A 45 -8.17 -1.56 16.00
C ILE A 45 -9.18 -0.94 15.03
N GLY A 46 -9.43 0.36 15.15
CA GLY A 46 -10.36 1.09 14.30
C GLY A 46 -9.98 1.00 12.83
N THR A 47 -8.70 1.22 12.50
CA THR A 47 -8.18 1.09 11.13
C THR A 47 -8.35 -0.33 10.61
N LEU A 48 -7.97 -1.36 11.37
CA LEU A 48 -8.09 -2.76 10.95
C LEU A 48 -9.55 -3.18 10.69
N LEU A 49 -10.48 -2.72 11.53
CA LEU A 49 -11.92 -2.99 11.36
C LEU A 49 -12.48 -2.26 10.13
N LEU A 50 -12.11 -1.00 9.94
CA LEU A 50 -12.54 -0.21 8.79
C LEU A 50 -12.06 -0.85 7.48
N THR A 51 -10.79 -1.26 7.41
CA THR A 51 -10.26 -1.96 6.23
C THR A 51 -10.97 -3.29 6.00
N ALA A 52 -11.23 -4.07 7.06
CA ALA A 52 -11.98 -5.32 6.94
C ALA A 52 -13.40 -5.09 6.39
N PHE A 53 -14.12 -4.08 6.89
CA PHE A 53 -15.45 -3.72 6.43
C PHE A 53 -15.45 -3.37 4.92
N TRP A 54 -14.56 -2.49 4.48
CA TRP A 54 -14.48 -2.09 3.07
C TRP A 54 -14.09 -3.25 2.15
N SER A 55 -13.18 -4.12 2.59
CA SER A 55 -12.80 -5.30 1.81
C SER A 55 -13.98 -6.26 1.61
N LEU A 56 -14.80 -6.46 2.65
CA LEU A 56 -15.98 -7.30 2.58
C LEU A 56 -17.06 -6.67 1.69
N ALA A 57 -17.35 -5.38 1.88
CA ALA A 57 -18.31 -4.64 1.08
C ALA A 57 -17.92 -4.67 -0.41
N GLY A 58 -16.64 -4.42 -0.72
CA GLY A 58 -16.12 -4.49 -2.08
C GLY A 58 -16.26 -5.88 -2.71
N ALA A 59 -15.94 -6.94 -1.96
CA ALA A 59 -16.10 -8.31 -2.43
C ALA A 59 -17.58 -8.66 -2.74
N VAL A 60 -18.51 -8.25 -1.87
CA VAL A 60 -19.95 -8.45 -2.09
C VAL A 60 -20.44 -7.69 -3.33
N LEU A 61 -20.08 -6.42 -3.45
CA LEU A 61 -20.43 -5.60 -4.62
C LEU A 61 -19.90 -6.21 -5.92
N MET A 62 -18.66 -6.72 -5.89
CA MET A 62 -18.03 -7.37 -7.03
C MET A 62 -18.77 -8.66 -7.42
N VAL A 63 -19.14 -9.52 -6.46
CA VAL A 63 -19.97 -10.70 -6.71
C VAL A 63 -21.34 -10.34 -7.29
N CYS A 64 -22.01 -9.33 -6.73
CA CYS A 64 -23.29 -8.84 -7.24
C CYS A 64 -23.17 -8.30 -8.67
N PHE A 65 -22.09 -7.58 -8.97
CA PHE A 65 -21.80 -7.09 -10.31
C PHE A 65 -21.62 -8.23 -11.29
N TYR A 66 -20.77 -9.23 -11.00
CA TYR A 66 -20.61 -10.41 -11.87
C TYR A 66 -21.91 -11.22 -12.03
N ALA A 67 -22.70 -11.36 -10.97
CA ALA A 67 -24.00 -12.01 -11.02
C ALA A 67 -24.99 -11.26 -11.93
N PHE A 68 -25.03 -9.93 -11.83
CA PHE A 68 -25.88 -9.09 -12.68
C PHE A 68 -25.50 -9.19 -14.15
N PHE A 69 -24.21 -9.05 -14.50
CA PHE A 69 -23.74 -9.15 -15.88
C PHE A 69 -23.92 -10.55 -16.46
N SER A 70 -23.64 -11.60 -15.68
CA SER A 70 -23.88 -12.98 -16.15
C SER A 70 -25.39 -13.27 -16.32
N TRP A 71 -26.24 -12.74 -15.46
CA TRP A 71 -27.70 -12.82 -15.62
C TRP A 71 -28.19 -12.06 -16.86
N GLN A 72 -27.72 -10.83 -17.08
CA GLN A 72 -28.06 -10.02 -18.24
C GLN A 72 -27.61 -10.70 -19.54
N ALA A 73 -26.40 -11.25 -19.54
CA ALA A 73 -25.85 -11.99 -20.66
C ALA A 73 -26.73 -13.20 -21.01
N ARG A 74 -27.17 -13.98 -20.01
CA ARG A 74 -28.10 -15.11 -20.21
C ARG A 74 -29.47 -14.68 -20.72
N ARG A 75 -29.95 -13.49 -20.34
CA ARG A 75 -31.29 -12.98 -20.73
C ARG A 75 -31.33 -12.45 -22.17
N HIS A 76 -30.20 -11.97 -22.70
CA HIS A 76 -30.08 -11.46 -24.06
C HIS A 76 -29.03 -12.25 -24.87
N PRO A 77 -29.28 -13.51 -25.24
CA PRO A 77 -28.33 -14.35 -25.98
C PRO A 77 -27.96 -13.77 -27.36
N ASN A 78 -28.84 -12.97 -27.97
CA ASN A 78 -28.62 -12.35 -29.28
C ASN A 78 -27.99 -10.95 -29.20
N GLY A 79 -27.82 -10.40 -27.99
CA GLY A 79 -27.20 -9.07 -27.78
C GLY A 79 -25.67 -9.07 -27.86
N TRP A 80 -25.05 -10.25 -28.00
CA TRP A 80 -23.60 -10.40 -28.04
C TRP A 80 -23.06 -10.32 -29.47
N GLU A 81 -23.91 -10.49 -30.50
CA GLU A 81 -23.52 -10.25 -31.90
C GLU A 81 -23.31 -8.77 -32.19
N THR A 82 -24.04 -7.86 -31.53
CA THR A 82 -23.76 -6.42 -31.58
C THR A 82 -22.53 -6.01 -30.76
N PHE A 83 -22.13 -6.79 -29.74
CA PHE A 83 -20.88 -6.58 -29.02
C PHE A 83 -19.65 -7.01 -29.84
N ARG A 84 -19.79 -8.02 -30.71
CA ARG A 84 -18.74 -8.43 -31.66
C ARG A 84 -18.42 -7.38 -32.73
N TYR A 85 -19.32 -6.43 -33.00
CA TYR A 85 -19.03 -5.33 -33.93
C TYR A 85 -18.26 -4.17 -33.28
N SER A 86 -18.00 -4.22 -31.96
CA SER A 86 -17.12 -3.27 -31.27
C SER A 86 -15.79 -3.89 -30.82
N GLU A 87 -15.33 -4.95 -31.49
CA GLU A 87 -13.90 -5.31 -31.48
C GLU A 87 -13.07 -4.33 -32.34
N GLN A 88 -13.64 -3.17 -32.67
CA GLN A 88 -12.83 -1.98 -32.79
C GLN A 88 -12.36 -1.67 -31.37
N LYS A 89 -11.18 -2.21 -31.02
CA LYS A 89 -10.38 -1.82 -29.84
C LYS A 89 -10.64 -0.33 -29.64
N PRO A 90 -11.42 0.10 -28.61
CA PRO A 90 -11.61 1.53 -28.41
C PRO A 90 -10.20 2.10 -28.40
N PRO A 91 -9.91 3.19 -29.14
CA PRO A 91 -8.59 3.80 -29.09
C PRO A 91 -8.30 3.88 -27.62
N THR A 92 -7.27 3.14 -27.17
CA THR A 92 -7.05 2.96 -25.75
C THR A 92 -7.10 4.37 -25.22
N SER A 93 -7.98 4.61 -24.26
CA SER A 93 -7.85 5.80 -23.46
C SER A 93 -6.56 5.57 -22.66
N ASP A 94 -5.41 5.60 -23.34
CA ASP A 94 -4.03 5.83 -22.87
C ASP A 94 -3.93 7.23 -22.23
N ARG A 95 -5.08 7.88 -22.04
CA ARG A 95 -5.34 9.01 -21.18
C ARG A 95 -5.98 8.56 -19.86
N GLU A 96 -5.83 7.29 -19.46
CA GLU A 96 -5.63 7.00 -18.03
C GLU A 96 -4.51 7.94 -17.60
N SER A 97 -4.92 8.94 -16.81
CA SER A 97 -4.30 10.26 -16.93
C SER A 97 -2.84 10.16 -16.51
N LYS A 98 -1.91 10.67 -17.32
CA LYS A 98 -0.50 10.82 -16.90
C LYS A 98 -0.44 11.39 -15.47
N VAL A 99 -1.37 12.27 -15.12
CA VAL A 99 -1.59 12.80 -13.77
C VAL A 99 -1.80 11.71 -12.72
N GLU A 100 -2.70 10.75 -12.91
CA GLU A 100 -2.95 9.65 -11.97
C GLU A 100 -1.70 8.78 -11.75
N GLN A 101 -0.97 8.48 -12.82
CA GLN A 101 0.25 7.67 -12.75
C GLN A 101 1.38 8.42 -12.02
N TRP A 102 1.59 9.71 -12.33
CA TRP A 102 2.55 10.56 -11.65
C TRP A 102 2.16 10.82 -10.19
N MET A 103 0.87 11.02 -9.90
CA MET A 103 0.36 11.15 -8.54
C MET A 103 0.59 9.87 -7.73
N GLY A 104 0.33 8.71 -8.32
CA GLY A 104 0.60 7.40 -7.70
C GLY A 104 2.08 7.25 -7.35
N MET A 105 2.97 7.60 -8.27
CA MET A 105 4.42 7.58 -8.03
C MET A 105 4.84 8.53 -6.90
N ILE A 106 4.35 9.78 -6.90
CA ILE A 106 4.68 10.76 -5.85
C ILE A 106 4.20 10.26 -4.47
N ILE A 107 2.97 9.74 -4.39
CA ILE A 107 2.40 9.20 -3.15
C ILE A 107 3.22 8.00 -2.68
N ALA A 108 3.58 7.08 -3.58
CA ALA A 108 4.38 5.90 -3.24
C ALA A 108 5.76 6.29 -2.71
N VAL A 109 6.49 7.16 -3.42
CA VAL A 109 7.81 7.64 -2.99
C VAL A 109 7.71 8.38 -1.65
N GLY A 110 6.74 9.29 -1.51
CA GLY A 110 6.52 10.04 -0.27
C GLY A 110 6.20 9.14 0.92
N PHE A 111 5.34 8.13 0.73
CA PHE A 111 5.02 7.14 1.76
C PHE A 111 6.24 6.34 2.20
N ASN A 112 7.10 5.93 1.26
CA ASN A 112 8.32 5.18 1.58
C ASN A 112 9.35 6.02 2.33
N ILE A 113 9.55 7.28 1.93
CA ILE A 113 10.40 8.22 2.68
C ILE A 113 9.87 8.42 4.09
N TYR A 114 8.56 8.64 4.23
CA TYR A 114 7.92 8.75 5.54
C TYR A 114 8.16 7.50 6.40
N ALA A 115 7.92 6.31 5.83
CA ALA A 115 8.12 5.04 6.54
C ALA A 115 9.57 4.87 7.00
N MET A 116 10.55 5.19 6.15
CA MET A 116 11.97 5.17 6.49
C MET A 116 12.29 6.14 7.64
N VAL A 117 11.88 7.40 7.53
CA VAL A 117 12.16 8.42 8.56
C VAL A 117 11.50 8.06 9.89
N SER A 118 10.23 7.64 9.88
CA SER A 118 9.52 7.21 11.08
C SER A 118 10.20 6.02 11.75
N LEU A 119 10.75 5.10 10.96
CA LEU A 119 11.45 3.93 11.48
C LEU A 119 12.79 4.32 12.12
N GLU A 120 13.59 5.14 11.45
CA GLU A 120 14.87 5.66 11.99
C GLU A 120 14.65 6.47 13.26
N GLN A 121 13.61 7.31 13.31
CA GLN A 121 13.24 8.05 14.51
C GLN A 121 12.79 7.15 15.65
N THR A 122 12.06 6.08 15.35
CA THR A 122 11.65 5.08 16.34
C THR A 122 12.90 4.39 16.90
N ILE A 123 13.83 3.96 16.07
CA ILE A 123 15.09 3.32 16.50
C ILE A 123 15.93 4.29 17.35
N SER A 124 16.13 5.52 16.88
CA SER A 124 16.96 6.51 17.58
C SER A 124 16.40 6.90 18.95
N ARG A 125 15.08 6.78 19.18
CA ARG A 125 14.44 7.13 20.45
C ARG A 125 14.29 5.96 21.42
N ASN A 126 14.57 4.73 20.98
CA ASN A 126 14.53 3.53 21.81
C ASN A 126 15.95 3.07 22.10
N THR A 127 16.27 2.74 23.35
CA THR A 127 17.60 2.21 23.71
C THR A 127 17.72 0.76 23.29
N ILE A 128 18.16 0.56 22.05
CA ILE A 128 18.48 -0.76 21.52
C ILE A 128 19.84 -1.20 22.07
N GLY A 129 19.98 -2.46 22.49
CA GLY A 129 21.16 -2.96 23.21
C GLY A 129 22.48 -2.68 22.49
N LEU A 130 23.58 -2.57 23.24
CA LEU A 130 24.93 -2.17 22.78
C LEU A 130 25.50 -3.00 21.60
N GLY A 131 24.94 -4.19 21.32
CA GLY A 131 25.35 -5.05 20.19
C GLY A 131 24.52 -4.91 18.90
N GLU A 132 23.46 -4.11 18.88
CA GLU A 132 22.59 -3.92 17.70
C GLU A 132 22.86 -2.59 16.96
N GLN A 133 23.92 -1.86 17.34
CA GLN A 133 24.27 -0.55 16.78
C GLN A 133 25.07 -0.60 15.47
N GLU A 134 25.62 -1.76 15.08
CA GLU A 134 26.55 -1.84 13.94
C GLU A 134 25.88 -2.02 12.57
N TRP A 135 24.60 -2.40 12.53
CA TRP A 135 23.65 -2.25 11.41
C TRP A 135 22.26 -2.54 11.97
N THR A 136 21.40 -1.52 12.10
CA THR A 136 20.11 -1.74 12.76
C THR A 136 19.17 -2.49 11.80
N PHE A 137 18.32 -3.37 12.35
CA PHE A 137 17.26 -4.03 11.58
C PHE A 137 16.43 -3.03 10.75
N GLY A 138 16.32 -1.78 11.22
CA GLY A 138 15.67 -0.70 10.51
C GLY A 138 16.36 -0.20 9.26
N GLN A 139 17.68 -0.14 9.24
CA GLN A 139 18.45 0.19 8.05
C GLN A 139 18.26 -0.88 6.97
N ILE A 140 18.25 -2.15 7.37
CA ILE A 140 18.02 -3.27 6.44
C ILE A 140 16.58 -3.24 5.91
N LEU A 141 15.59 -3.05 6.78
CA LEU A 141 14.19 -3.02 6.38
C LEU A 141 13.87 -1.81 5.49
N SER A 142 14.45 -0.65 5.77
CA SER A 142 14.29 0.55 4.95
C SER A 142 14.94 0.40 3.58
N ILE A 143 16.10 -0.27 3.48
CA ILE A 143 16.69 -0.65 2.18
C ILE A 143 15.74 -1.57 1.41
N PHE A 144 15.15 -2.59 2.04
CA PHE A 144 14.20 -3.47 1.35
C PHE A 144 12.93 -2.73 0.87
N MET A 145 12.41 -1.78 1.65
CA MET A 145 11.28 -0.94 1.21
C MET A 145 11.69 -0.03 0.03
N LEU A 146 12.89 0.53 0.06
CA LEU A 146 13.42 1.37 -1.03
C LEU A 146 13.71 0.60 -2.31
N VAL A 147 14.16 -0.67 -2.22
CA VAL A 147 14.46 -1.50 -3.40
C VAL A 147 13.21 -1.72 -4.26
N GLY A 148 12.04 -1.93 -3.64
CA GLY A 148 10.77 -2.07 -4.36
C GLY A 148 10.42 -0.82 -5.19
N VAL A 149 10.54 0.36 -4.56
CA VAL A 149 10.28 1.65 -5.21
C VAL A 149 11.32 1.95 -6.28
N ALA A 150 12.60 1.64 -6.03
CA ALA A 150 13.67 1.85 -6.99
C ALA A 150 13.43 1.02 -8.26
N ASN A 151 13.02 -0.25 -8.11
CA ASN A 151 12.67 -1.11 -9.23
C ASN A 151 11.48 -0.55 -10.04
N GLU A 152 10.43 -0.09 -9.36
CA GLU A 152 9.25 0.48 -10.02
C GLU A 152 9.58 1.81 -10.73
N SER A 153 10.44 2.64 -10.13
CA SER A 153 10.92 3.89 -10.71
C SER A 153 11.77 3.65 -11.96
N VAL A 154 12.69 2.67 -11.91
CA VAL A 154 13.52 2.28 -13.06
C VAL A 154 12.63 1.78 -14.20
N ASN A 155 11.66 0.90 -13.91
CA ASN A 155 10.73 0.40 -14.92
C ASN A 155 9.90 1.51 -15.55
N PHE A 156 9.46 2.50 -14.76
CA PHE A 156 8.77 3.67 -15.30
C PHE A 156 9.66 4.52 -16.20
N VAL A 157 10.90 4.79 -15.81
CA VAL A 157 11.86 5.55 -16.63
C VAL A 157 12.14 4.80 -17.94
N LEU A 158 12.34 3.48 -17.89
CA LEU A 158 12.53 2.67 -19.08
C LEU A 158 11.30 2.72 -20.00
N ALA A 159 10.09 2.61 -19.45
CA ALA A 159 8.86 2.75 -20.23
C ALA A 159 8.71 4.14 -20.84
N TYR A 160 9.12 5.19 -20.13
CA TYR A 160 9.11 6.57 -20.65
C TYR A 160 10.11 6.75 -21.79
N LEU A 161 11.33 6.20 -21.66
CA LEU A 161 12.36 6.26 -22.69
C LEU A 161 11.96 5.48 -23.95
N ASP A 162 11.45 4.25 -23.81
CA ASP A 162 10.97 3.43 -24.93
C ASP A 162 9.84 4.15 -25.70
N ARG A 163 8.92 4.79 -24.98
CA ARG A 163 7.84 5.57 -25.60
C ARG A 163 8.37 6.77 -26.39
N ASN A 164 9.31 7.51 -25.83
CA ASN A 164 9.91 8.67 -26.50
C ASN A 164 10.71 8.27 -27.75
N GLU A 165 11.36 7.11 -27.73
CA GLU A 165 12.09 6.58 -28.88
C GLU A 165 11.15 6.15 -30.02
N ARG A 166 9.99 5.56 -29.70
CA ARG A 166 8.93 5.26 -30.69
C ARG A 166 8.32 6.52 -31.30
N GLU A 167 8.09 7.55 -30.50
CA GLU A 167 7.55 8.83 -31.02
C GLU A 167 8.52 9.51 -31.99
N ARG A 168 9.83 9.38 -31.80
CA ARG A 168 10.85 9.89 -32.73
C ARG A 168 10.91 9.12 -34.04
N THR A 169 10.88 7.79 -33.98
CA THR A 169 10.95 6.92 -35.17
C THR A 169 9.72 7.00 -36.07
N HIS A 170 8.56 7.43 -35.55
CA HIS A 170 7.36 7.68 -36.36
C HIS A 170 7.27 9.09 -36.96
N ALA A 171 8.17 10.01 -36.56
CA ALA A 171 8.20 11.39 -37.04
C ALA A 171 9.19 11.63 -38.20
N GLU A 172 10.03 10.64 -38.52
CA GLU A 172 10.95 10.59 -39.67
C GLU A 172 10.34 9.78 -40.82
#